data_AF-A0A1Y1MK24-F1
#
_entry.id   AF-A0A1Y1MK24-F1
#
_cell.length_a   1.000
_cell.length_b   1.000
_cell.length_c   1.000
_cell.angle_alpha   90.00
_cell.angle_beta   90.00
_cell.angle_gamma   90.00
#
_symmetry.space_group_name_H-M   'P 1'
#
loop_
_entity.id
_entity.type
_entity.pdbx_description
1 polymer ?
#
loop_
_entity_poly.entity_id
_entity_poly.type
_entity_poly.pdbx_seq_one_letter_code
_entity_poly.pdbx_strand_id
1 'polypeptide(L)'
;MSPLALGESIPQDTAHAVSVSLPTWKSNIGYEEGEKWVVEKMATGYPRFFIHKSIQAFASDIVSAYGLTDQQAMLFPTPAAAQRCINFVTNAEPSYLQKINIVELALDMSKTLSPLLKKLSPTISVILLPKAAFPTAKQYWQHTGDGVSSRRAEFCHSLLRDGLLIPTNSAQISSEASPWAIRGPKRYQRAGNNGNPKDMGSYNYEESLESSRFLEERFGRNLDLAFVERAKSAIRRRIAGCLVQDMDSLPVMASNSRGLQNLHEDDVYLFPAGMNAIYNAHRALLCARGQMKSVNFGFPYVDTLKILQKFGPGCEFFGHASSADLDKFEELLRTGHRFLALFCEFPGNPLL
;
A
#
# COMPACT_ATOMS: atom_id res chain seq x y z
N MET A 1 -19.17 -12.02 24.86
CA MET A 1 -17.93 -11.28 24.49
C MET A 1 -18.10 -9.85 24.95
N SER A 2 -17.13 -9.30 25.66
CA SER A 2 -17.10 -7.85 25.96
C SER A 2 -17.01 -7.08 24.64
N PRO A 3 -17.72 -5.95 24.48
CA PRO A 3 -17.64 -5.15 23.27
C PRO A 3 -16.20 -4.63 23.08
N LEU A 4 -15.69 -4.75 21.85
CA LEU A 4 -14.36 -4.26 21.46
C LEU A 4 -14.23 -2.76 21.76
N ALA A 5 -13.12 -2.35 22.37
CA ALA A 5 -12.91 -0.94 22.69
C ALA A 5 -12.70 -0.11 21.41
N LEU A 6 -13.01 1.19 21.49
CA LEU A 6 -12.84 2.11 20.38
C LEU A 6 -11.40 2.10 19.84
N GLY A 7 -11.25 1.83 18.55
CA GLY A 7 -9.97 1.83 17.85
C GLY A 7 -9.18 0.52 17.92
N GLU A 8 -9.67 -0.49 18.65
CA GLU A 8 -9.09 -1.84 18.64
C GLU A 8 -9.22 -2.48 17.26
N SER A 9 -8.24 -3.29 16.88
CA SER A 9 -8.23 -4.00 15.60
C SER A 9 -9.34 -5.05 15.51
N ILE A 10 -9.81 -5.26 14.28
CA ILE A 10 -10.74 -6.34 13.93
C ILE A 10 -10.10 -7.18 12.81
N PRO A 11 -9.83 -8.48 13.02
CA PRO A 11 -9.89 -9.20 14.30
C PRO A 11 -8.90 -8.64 15.34
N GLN A 12 -9.17 -8.86 16.63
CA GLN A 12 -8.27 -8.49 17.72
C GLN A 12 -6.89 -9.14 17.53
N ASP A 13 -5.87 -8.46 18.06
CA ASP A 13 -4.47 -8.93 18.09
C ASP A 13 -3.88 -9.35 16.75
N THR A 14 -4.48 -8.89 15.65
CA THR A 14 -3.97 -9.11 14.30
C THR A 14 -3.09 -7.93 13.89
N ALA A 15 -1.77 -8.16 13.84
CA ALA A 15 -0.74 -7.13 13.61
C ALA A 15 -0.92 -6.31 12.31
N HIS A 16 -1.64 -6.83 11.34
CA HIS A 16 -1.92 -6.17 10.06
C HIS A 16 -3.42 -6.11 9.74
N ALA A 17 -4.27 -6.06 10.77
CA ALA A 17 -5.70 -5.82 10.59
C ALA A 17 -5.91 -4.50 9.84
N VAL A 18 -6.95 -4.48 8.99
CA VAL A 18 -7.33 -3.32 8.17
C VAL A 18 -8.63 -2.67 8.64
N SER A 19 -9.21 -3.20 9.72
CA SER A 19 -10.47 -2.77 10.30
C SER A 19 -10.28 -2.50 11.79
N VAL A 20 -11.11 -1.59 12.32
CA VAL A 20 -11.09 -1.16 13.72
C VAL A 20 -12.50 -1.07 14.27
N SER A 21 -12.65 -1.22 15.59
CA SER A 21 -13.92 -1.06 16.29
C SER A 21 -14.31 0.41 16.43
N LEU A 22 -15.50 0.75 15.92
CA LEU A 22 -16.21 2.00 16.19
C LEU A 22 -17.53 1.65 16.92
N PRO A 23 -17.49 1.43 18.25
CA PRO A 23 -18.55 0.72 18.98
C PRO A 23 -19.86 1.51 19.13
N THR A 24 -19.89 2.80 18.79
CA THR A 24 -21.08 3.65 18.91
C THR A 24 -21.29 4.49 17.66
N TRP A 25 -22.53 4.93 17.42
CA TRP A 25 -22.82 5.89 16.34
C TRP A 25 -22.03 7.19 16.49
N LYS A 26 -21.86 7.67 17.73
CA LYS A 26 -21.02 8.83 18.05
C LYS A 26 -19.57 8.63 17.62
N SER A 27 -19.04 7.41 17.76
CA SER A 27 -17.69 7.07 17.29
C SER A 27 -17.59 7.08 15.77
N ASN A 28 -18.64 6.71 15.04
CA ASN A 28 -18.68 6.80 13.58
C ASN A 28 -18.71 8.26 13.12
N ILE A 29 -19.57 9.09 13.71
CA ILE A 29 -19.59 10.54 13.43
C ILE A 29 -18.22 11.15 13.72
N GLY A 30 -17.66 10.91 14.91
CA GLY A 30 -16.36 11.47 15.29
C GLY A 30 -15.20 10.98 14.40
N TYR A 31 -15.30 9.77 13.83
CA TYR A 31 -14.34 9.30 12.83
C TYR A 31 -14.43 10.13 11.54
N GLU A 32 -15.65 10.30 11.00
CA GLU A 32 -15.89 11.06 9.76
C GLU A 32 -15.56 12.55 9.91
N GLU A 33 -15.81 13.13 11.08
CA GLU A 33 -15.48 14.53 11.40
C GLU A 33 -14.01 14.75 11.79
N GLY A 34 -13.22 13.67 11.90
CA GLY A 34 -11.80 13.75 12.26
C GLY A 34 -11.55 14.15 13.72
N GLU A 35 -12.48 13.87 14.62
CA GLU A 35 -12.36 14.22 16.03
C GLU A 35 -11.21 13.45 16.69
N LYS A 36 -10.33 14.19 17.38
CA LYS A 36 -9.09 13.64 17.98
C LYS A 36 -9.34 12.45 18.91
N TRP A 37 -10.41 12.49 19.71
CA TRP A 37 -10.73 11.42 20.67
C TRP A 37 -11.06 10.08 20.00
N VAL A 38 -11.38 10.09 18.70
CA VAL A 38 -11.55 8.90 17.86
C VAL A 38 -10.25 8.58 17.12
N VAL A 39 -9.75 9.52 16.32
CA VAL A 39 -8.61 9.28 15.40
C VAL A 39 -7.34 8.85 16.15
N GLU A 40 -7.05 9.47 17.30
CA GLU A 40 -5.86 9.15 18.10
C GLU A 40 -5.93 7.77 18.77
N LYS A 41 -7.14 7.20 18.92
CA LYS A 41 -7.34 5.84 19.47
C LYS A 41 -7.22 4.74 18.43
N MET A 42 -7.17 5.06 17.14
CA MET A 42 -7.12 4.05 16.08
C MET A 42 -5.79 3.29 16.13
N ALA A 43 -5.85 1.99 16.41
CA ALA A 43 -4.67 1.12 16.39
C ALA A 43 -4.16 0.90 14.95
N THR A 44 -5.11 0.79 14.01
CA THR A 44 -4.89 0.55 12.58
C THR A 44 -6.03 1.17 11.77
N GLY A 45 -6.09 0.90 10.47
CA GLY A 45 -7.21 1.27 9.62
C GLY A 45 -6.99 0.78 8.20
N TYR A 46 -7.92 1.14 7.31
CA TYR A 46 -7.84 0.72 5.93
C TYR A 46 -6.58 1.33 5.26
N PRO A 47 -5.69 0.53 4.61
CA PRO A 47 -4.33 0.97 4.25
C PRO A 47 -4.21 2.22 3.37
N ARG A 48 -5.22 2.54 2.56
CA ARG A 48 -5.22 3.77 1.74
C ARG A 48 -5.49 5.02 2.58
N PHE A 49 -6.34 4.91 3.60
CA PHE A 49 -6.73 6.02 4.47
C PHE A 49 -5.80 6.15 5.67
N PHE A 50 -5.43 5.03 6.31
CA PHE A 50 -4.54 4.99 7.46
C PHE A 50 -3.16 4.45 7.07
N ILE A 51 -2.10 5.25 7.22
CA ILE A 51 -0.73 4.74 7.06
C ILE A 51 -0.41 3.92 8.31
N HIS A 52 -0.20 2.62 8.14
CA HIS A 52 0.04 1.70 9.25
C HIS A 52 1.23 2.11 10.13
N LYS A 53 1.15 1.85 11.45
CA LYS A 53 2.19 2.25 12.42
C LYS A 53 3.58 1.66 12.10
N SER A 54 3.65 0.45 11.54
CA SER A 54 4.93 -0.13 11.07
C SER A 54 5.55 0.67 9.92
N ILE A 55 4.73 1.20 9.00
CA ILE A 55 5.19 2.06 7.91
C ILE A 55 5.68 3.40 8.48
N GLN A 56 4.97 3.96 9.47
CA GLN A 56 5.37 5.19 10.15
C GLN A 56 6.69 5.02 10.91
N ALA A 57 6.87 3.92 11.65
CA ALA A 57 8.11 3.63 12.36
C ALA A 57 9.29 3.50 11.39
N PHE A 58 9.10 2.79 10.26
CA PHE A 58 10.13 2.70 9.23
C PHE A 58 10.44 4.07 8.60
N ALA A 59 9.41 4.88 8.31
CA ALA A 59 9.57 6.24 7.82
C ALA A 59 10.37 7.12 8.79
N SER A 60 10.07 7.05 10.10
CA SER A 60 10.77 7.81 11.14
C SER A 60 12.24 7.43 11.25
N ASP A 61 12.58 6.13 11.20
CA ASP A 61 13.97 5.66 11.24
C ASP A 61 14.74 6.15 9.99
N ILE A 62 14.10 6.16 8.81
CA ILE A 62 14.71 6.70 7.57
C ILE A 62 14.91 8.21 7.63
N VAL A 63 13.94 8.98 8.13
CA VAL A 63 14.11 10.43 8.31
C VAL A 63 15.24 10.72 9.30
N SER A 64 15.36 9.92 10.37
CA SER A 64 16.42 10.08 11.37
C SER A 64 17.81 9.79 10.80
N ALA A 65 17.91 8.83 9.87
CA ALA A 65 19.18 8.43 9.27
C ALA A 65 19.59 9.27 8.04
N TYR A 66 18.62 9.72 7.24
CA TYR A 66 18.87 10.30 5.91
C TYR A 66 18.13 11.61 5.62
N GLY A 67 17.22 12.03 6.50
CA GLY A 67 16.36 13.20 6.30
C GLY A 67 16.84 14.47 7.00
N LEU A 68 16.20 15.59 6.65
CA LEU A 68 16.34 16.88 7.33
C LEU A 68 15.24 17.08 8.39
N THR A 69 15.44 17.99 9.34
CA THR A 69 14.52 18.24 10.47
C THR A 69 13.08 18.59 10.07
N ASP A 70 12.89 19.22 8.90
CA ASP A 70 11.57 19.60 8.37
C ASP A 70 10.99 18.59 7.36
N GLN A 71 11.61 17.41 7.22
CA GLN A 71 11.14 16.38 6.30
C GLN A 71 10.31 15.29 6.98
N GLN A 72 9.49 14.63 6.17
CA GLN A 72 8.81 13.38 6.45
C GLN A 72 9.06 12.40 5.31
N ALA A 73 9.02 11.11 5.62
CA ALA A 73 9.21 10.05 4.63
C ALA A 73 7.87 9.44 4.19
N MET A 74 7.78 9.12 2.90
CA MET A 74 6.73 8.26 2.35
C MET A 74 7.36 7.11 1.56
N LEU A 75 6.89 5.89 1.79
CA LEU A 75 7.54 4.66 1.33
C LEU A 75 6.76 4.00 0.19
N PHE A 76 7.49 3.61 -0.84
CA PHE A 76 6.94 3.01 -2.05
C PHE A 76 7.61 1.66 -2.36
N PRO A 77 6.86 0.72 -2.96
CA PRO A 77 7.37 -0.60 -3.34
C PRO A 77 8.32 -0.57 -4.53
N THR A 78 8.33 0.51 -5.33
CA THR A 78 9.19 0.63 -6.52
C THR A 78 9.61 2.09 -6.75
N PRO A 79 10.76 2.32 -7.42
CA PRO A 79 11.19 3.65 -7.82
C PRO A 79 10.16 4.35 -8.71
N ALA A 80 9.50 3.61 -9.61
CA ALA A 80 8.48 4.15 -10.50
C ALA A 80 7.25 4.69 -9.74
N ALA A 81 6.85 4.03 -8.65
CA ALA A 81 5.77 4.51 -7.78
C ALA A 81 6.18 5.77 -7.01
N ALA A 82 7.40 5.79 -6.45
CA ALA A 82 7.97 6.97 -5.82
C ALA A 82 8.00 8.16 -6.78
N GLN A 83 8.52 7.98 -7.99
CA GLN A 83 8.62 9.04 -9.00
C GLN A 83 7.25 9.60 -9.39
N ARG A 84 6.22 8.75 -9.51
CA ARG A 84 4.86 9.22 -9.79
C ARG A 84 4.29 10.06 -8.65
N CYS A 85 4.59 9.71 -7.39
CA CYS A 85 4.22 10.54 -6.24
C CYS A 85 4.94 11.89 -6.29
N ILE A 86 6.23 11.91 -6.61
CA ILE A 86 7.01 13.15 -6.74
C ILE A 86 6.38 14.04 -7.80
N ASN A 87 6.12 13.50 -9.00
CA ASN A 87 5.49 14.24 -10.08
C ASN A 87 4.10 14.77 -9.66
N PHE A 88 3.32 14.00 -8.91
CA PHE A 88 2.03 14.45 -8.42
C PHE A 88 2.15 15.64 -7.45
N VAL A 89 3.10 15.59 -6.52
CA VAL A 89 3.38 16.66 -5.56
C VAL A 89 3.93 17.90 -6.25
N THR A 90 4.88 17.74 -7.18
CA THR A 90 5.53 18.87 -7.86
C THR A 90 4.67 19.48 -8.95
N ASN A 91 3.72 18.73 -9.54
CA ASN A 91 2.70 19.32 -10.42
C ASN A 91 1.75 20.23 -9.64
N ALA A 92 1.45 19.91 -8.38
CA ALA A 92 0.62 20.76 -7.53
C ALA A 92 1.38 21.98 -7.00
N GLU A 93 2.67 21.81 -6.67
CA GLU A 93 3.54 22.89 -6.18
C GLU A 93 4.99 22.65 -6.66
N PRO A 94 5.41 23.28 -7.77
CA PRO A 94 6.72 23.05 -8.39
C PRO A 94 7.92 23.35 -7.48
N SER A 95 7.77 24.25 -6.50
CA SER A 95 8.86 24.63 -5.59
C SER A 95 9.33 23.46 -4.70
N TYR A 96 8.53 22.41 -4.54
CA TYR A 96 8.93 21.24 -3.76
C TYR A 96 9.98 20.35 -4.45
N LEU A 97 10.16 20.46 -5.78
CA LEU A 97 11.08 19.58 -6.51
C LEU A 97 12.51 19.62 -5.93
N GLN A 98 12.99 20.81 -5.57
CA GLN A 98 14.33 21.01 -5.00
C GLN A 98 14.44 20.62 -3.51
N LYS A 99 13.31 20.29 -2.87
CA LYS A 99 13.22 19.95 -1.44
C LYS A 99 12.92 18.48 -1.19
N ILE A 100 12.80 17.69 -2.26
CA ILE A 100 12.50 16.26 -2.21
C ILE A 100 13.79 15.48 -2.46
N ASN A 101 14.11 14.54 -1.56
CA ASN A 101 15.20 13.60 -1.72
C ASN A 101 14.65 12.18 -1.87
N ILE A 102 15.38 11.31 -2.58
CA ILE A 102 15.02 9.90 -2.74
C ILE A 102 16.08 9.05 -2.04
N VAL A 103 15.64 8.10 -1.23
CA VAL A 103 16.48 7.05 -0.65
C VAL A 103 16.00 5.71 -1.20
N GLU A 104 16.81 5.11 -2.05
CA GLU A 104 16.57 3.76 -2.55
C GLU A 104 17.33 2.76 -1.71
N LEU A 105 16.62 1.80 -1.13
CA LEU A 105 17.16 0.76 -0.29
C LEU A 105 17.07 -0.58 -1.02
N ALA A 106 18.18 -1.31 -1.09
CA ALA A 106 18.23 -2.65 -1.63
C ALA A 106 19.08 -3.58 -0.76
N LEU A 107 18.99 -4.88 -1.04
CA LEU A 107 19.72 -5.89 -0.31
C LEU A 107 21.24 -5.76 -0.52
N ASP A 108 22.00 -5.80 0.56
CA ASP A 108 23.47 -5.81 0.54
C ASP A 108 23.98 -7.19 0.08
N MET A 109 24.23 -7.30 -1.23
CA MET A 109 24.70 -8.54 -1.86
C MET A 109 26.12 -8.94 -1.43
N SER A 110 26.86 -8.08 -0.72
CA SER A 110 28.19 -8.41 -0.19
C SER A 110 28.12 -9.31 1.05
N LYS A 111 26.97 -9.36 1.74
CA LYS A 111 26.79 -10.15 2.95
C LYS A 111 26.45 -11.61 2.66
N THR A 112 26.65 -12.46 3.66
CA THR A 112 26.18 -13.85 3.64
C THR A 112 24.66 -13.87 3.78
N LEU A 113 23.96 -14.07 2.66
CA LEU A 113 22.51 -14.06 2.59
C LEU A 113 21.96 -15.45 2.29
N SER A 114 20.78 -15.76 2.83
CA SER A 114 20.07 -16.99 2.45
C SER A 114 19.72 -16.99 0.96
N PRO A 115 19.71 -18.15 0.28
CA PRO A 115 19.32 -18.23 -1.13
C PRO A 115 17.94 -17.62 -1.42
N LEU A 116 17.03 -17.78 -0.46
CA LEU A 116 15.67 -17.24 -0.47
C LEU A 116 15.66 -15.71 -0.53
N LEU A 117 16.45 -15.05 0.33
CA LEU A 117 16.53 -13.60 0.41
C LEU A 117 17.19 -13.00 -0.84
N LYS A 118 18.21 -13.68 -1.38
CA LYS A 118 18.81 -13.32 -2.69
C LYS A 118 17.79 -13.39 -3.82
N LYS A 119 16.98 -14.46 -3.86
CA LYS A 119 15.92 -14.63 -4.88
C LYS A 119 14.82 -13.56 -4.75
N LEU A 120 14.44 -13.21 -3.53
CA LEU A 120 13.47 -12.14 -3.29
C LEU A 120 13.98 -10.76 -3.72
N SER A 121 15.26 -10.47 -3.46
CA SER A 121 15.89 -9.16 -3.73
C SER A 121 15.00 -7.99 -3.31
N PRO A 122 14.64 -7.88 -2.02
CA PRO A 122 13.74 -6.83 -1.56
C PRO A 122 14.35 -5.45 -1.78
N THR A 123 13.50 -4.54 -2.24
CA THR A 123 13.82 -3.13 -2.43
C THR A 123 12.74 -2.26 -1.80
N ILE A 124 13.09 -1.02 -1.44
CA ILE A 124 12.14 0.02 -1.04
C ILE A 124 12.63 1.34 -1.58
N SER A 125 11.72 2.14 -2.12
CA SER A 125 12.00 3.52 -2.52
C SER A 125 11.32 4.46 -1.55
N VAL A 126 12.09 5.33 -0.91
CA VAL A 126 11.59 6.31 0.04
C VAL A 126 11.73 7.70 -0.56
N ILE A 127 10.67 8.49 -0.48
CA ILE A 127 10.75 9.92 -0.75
C ILE A 127 10.80 10.65 0.60
N LEU A 128 11.75 11.55 0.75
CA LEU A 128 11.86 12.50 1.85
C LEU A 128 11.36 13.83 1.32
N LEU A 129 10.28 14.36 1.90
CA LEU A 129 9.62 15.57 1.44
C LEU A 129 9.34 16.52 2.61
N PRO A 130 9.20 17.84 2.38
CA PRO A 130 8.80 18.77 3.42
C PRO A 130 7.47 18.35 4.06
N LYS A 131 7.33 18.55 5.38
CA LYS A 131 6.08 18.26 6.11
C LYS A 131 4.85 18.90 5.46
N ALA A 132 5.01 20.11 4.93
CA ALA A 132 3.94 20.83 4.21
C ALA A 132 3.45 20.13 2.93
N ALA A 133 4.30 19.33 2.28
CA ALA A 133 3.94 18.56 1.08
C ALA A 133 3.28 17.21 1.39
N PHE A 134 3.38 16.74 2.64
CA PHE A 134 2.88 15.42 3.04
C PHE A 134 1.38 15.22 2.83
N PRO A 135 0.49 16.21 3.07
CA PRO A 135 -0.93 16.06 2.75
C PRO A 135 -1.19 15.76 1.27
N THR A 136 -0.45 16.40 0.36
CA THR A 136 -0.56 16.17 -1.10
C THR A 136 -0.03 14.78 -1.47
N ALA A 137 1.12 14.38 -0.93
CA ALA A 137 1.63 13.02 -1.11
C ALA A 137 0.66 11.95 -0.55
N LYS A 138 -0.01 12.24 0.56
CA LYS A 138 -1.01 11.36 1.17
C LYS A 138 -2.25 11.23 0.29
N GLN A 139 -2.65 12.26 -0.43
CA GLN A 139 -3.70 12.13 -1.45
C GLN A 139 -3.27 11.19 -2.58
N TYR A 140 -2.02 11.29 -3.06
CA TYR A 140 -1.48 10.35 -4.04
C TYR A 140 -1.57 8.90 -3.53
N TRP A 141 -1.09 8.66 -2.31
CA TRP A 141 -1.19 7.36 -1.63
C TRP A 141 -2.62 6.84 -1.58
N GLN A 142 -3.56 7.66 -1.13
CA GLN A 142 -4.96 7.28 -0.96
C GLN A 142 -5.61 6.89 -2.29
N HIS A 143 -5.44 7.72 -3.33
CA HIS A 143 -6.12 7.54 -4.61
C HIS A 143 -5.51 6.40 -5.42
N THR A 144 -4.18 6.32 -5.46
CA THR A 144 -3.50 5.30 -6.30
C THR A 144 -3.34 3.96 -5.61
N GLY A 145 -3.25 3.92 -4.28
CA GLY A 145 -2.87 2.71 -3.55
C GLY A 145 -1.45 2.22 -3.87
N ASP A 146 -0.58 3.07 -4.44
CA ASP A 146 0.82 2.72 -4.78
C ASP A 146 1.74 2.63 -3.55
N GLY A 147 1.26 2.97 -2.36
CA GLY A 147 2.03 2.90 -1.11
C GLY A 147 2.49 1.50 -0.72
N VAL A 148 3.55 1.42 0.10
CA VAL A 148 4.02 0.15 0.66
C VAL A 148 2.98 -0.48 1.59
N SER A 149 2.89 -1.82 1.63
CA SER A 149 2.06 -2.53 2.60
C SER A 149 2.73 -2.60 3.98
N SER A 150 1.94 -2.79 5.04
CA SER A 150 2.46 -2.96 6.40
C SER A 150 3.41 -4.15 6.53
N ARG A 151 3.09 -5.28 5.89
CA ARG A 151 3.93 -6.50 5.82
C ARG A 151 5.27 -6.24 5.16
N ARG A 152 5.26 -5.56 4.00
CA ARG A 152 6.51 -5.24 3.29
C ARG A 152 7.34 -4.23 4.06
N ALA A 153 6.70 -3.24 4.69
CA ALA A 153 7.39 -2.29 5.55
C ALA A 153 8.04 -2.99 6.74
N GLU A 154 7.32 -3.85 7.46
CA GLU A 154 7.87 -4.63 8.58
C GLU A 154 9.07 -5.48 8.14
N PHE A 155 8.92 -6.25 7.06
CA PHE A 155 9.99 -7.08 6.50
C PHE A 155 11.23 -6.27 6.08
N CYS A 156 11.05 -5.18 5.34
CA CYS A 156 12.17 -4.36 4.91
C CYS A 156 12.81 -3.57 6.07
N HIS A 157 12.02 -3.19 7.07
CA HIS A 157 12.50 -2.49 8.26
C HIS A 157 13.36 -3.40 9.14
N SER A 158 12.99 -4.67 9.29
CA SER A 158 13.83 -5.65 10.00
C SER A 158 15.17 -5.84 9.28
N LEU A 159 15.15 -5.99 7.95
CA LEU A 159 16.38 -6.11 7.15
C LEU A 159 17.27 -4.87 7.26
N LEU A 160 16.70 -3.65 7.33
CA LEU A 160 17.48 -2.44 7.58
C LEU A 160 18.15 -2.47 8.96
N ARG A 161 17.42 -2.88 10.00
CA ARG A 161 17.95 -2.97 11.38
C ARG A 161 19.06 -4.01 11.51
N ASP A 162 18.97 -5.10 10.76
CA ASP A 162 20.01 -6.13 10.66
C ASP A 162 21.20 -5.69 9.76
N GLY A 163 21.11 -4.48 9.19
CA GLY A 163 22.08 -3.93 8.24
C GLY A 163 22.14 -4.68 6.91
N LEU A 164 21.13 -5.49 6.58
CA LEU A 164 21.06 -6.25 5.32
C LEU A 164 20.44 -5.44 4.19
N LEU A 165 19.70 -4.37 4.49
CA LEU A 165 19.13 -3.44 3.52
C LEU A 165 19.90 -2.11 3.59
N ILE A 166 20.52 -1.71 2.48
CA ILE A 166 21.42 -0.53 2.41
C ILE A 166 20.99 0.43 1.29
N PRO A 167 21.35 1.72 1.38
CA PRO A 167 21.13 2.67 0.30
C PRO A 167 21.93 2.31 -0.96
N THR A 168 21.30 2.30 -2.14
CA THR A 168 21.96 2.00 -3.43
C THR A 168 22.39 3.24 -4.20
N ASN A 169 21.70 4.36 -4.02
CA ASN A 169 21.96 5.62 -4.73
C ASN A 169 22.02 6.78 -3.73
N SER A 170 23.22 7.10 -3.24
CA SER A 170 23.46 8.38 -2.56
C SER A 170 23.93 9.42 -3.59
N ALA A 171 23.03 9.92 -4.42
CA ALA A 171 23.30 11.11 -5.21
C ALA A 171 23.28 12.34 -4.27
N GLN A 172 24.47 12.89 -4.03
CA GLN A 172 24.78 14.12 -3.28
C GLN A 172 24.27 14.20 -1.82
N ILE A 173 25.03 13.54 -0.94
CA ILE A 173 25.15 13.95 0.46
C ILE A 173 25.94 15.26 0.47
N SER A 174 25.28 16.39 0.73
CA SER A 174 25.99 17.58 1.23
C SER A 174 26.60 17.19 2.58
N SER A 175 27.92 17.14 2.62
CA SER A 175 28.71 16.72 3.77
C SER A 175 28.49 17.67 4.96
N GLU A 176 27.72 17.23 5.96
CA GLU A 176 27.83 17.72 7.34
C GLU A 176 27.15 16.80 8.37
N ALA A 177 27.05 15.50 8.09
CA ALA A 177 26.65 14.51 9.09
C ALA A 177 27.90 13.77 9.61
N SER A 178 28.13 13.89 10.92
CA SER A 178 29.26 13.28 11.62
C SER A 178 29.23 11.74 11.52
N PRO A 179 30.41 11.08 11.43
CA PRO A 179 30.45 9.63 11.34
C PRO A 179 30.01 9.00 12.67
N TRP A 180 28.88 8.28 12.64
CA TRP A 180 28.44 7.46 13.76
C TRP A 180 29.51 6.43 14.13
N ALA A 181 30.01 6.54 15.36
CA ALA A 181 30.91 5.57 15.97
C ALA A 181 30.10 4.35 16.43
N ILE A 182 30.29 3.21 15.78
CA ILE A 182 29.80 1.91 16.25
C ILE A 182 30.63 1.50 17.47
N ARG A 183 30.12 1.76 18.68
CA ARG A 183 30.65 1.19 19.92
C ARG A 183 29.76 0.02 20.34
N GLY A 184 30.14 -1.19 19.94
CA GLY A 184 29.59 -2.41 20.54
C GLY A 184 30.29 -2.72 21.87
N PRO A 185 29.61 -3.31 22.87
CA PRO A 185 30.30 -3.86 24.04
C PRO A 185 30.56 -5.36 23.87
N LYS A 186 31.83 -5.74 24.07
CA LYS A 186 32.31 -7.12 24.24
C LYS A 186 31.79 -7.75 25.53
N ARG A 187 31.46 -9.03 25.40
CA ARG A 187 31.10 -10.04 26.41
C ARG A 187 32.21 -10.23 27.47
N TYR A 188 31.86 -10.32 28.76
CA TYR A 188 32.43 -11.30 29.72
C TYR A 188 31.42 -11.63 30.84
N GLN A 189 31.48 -12.88 31.28
CA GLN A 189 30.61 -13.63 32.20
C GLN A 189 30.69 -13.14 33.67
N ARG A 190 29.59 -13.25 34.44
CA ARG A 190 29.36 -14.28 35.50
C ARG A 190 28.10 -14.00 36.35
N ALA A 191 27.62 -15.09 36.95
CA ALA A 191 26.40 -15.25 37.74
C ALA A 191 26.34 -14.44 39.05
N GLY A 192 25.10 -14.10 39.46
CA GLY A 192 24.77 -13.59 40.79
C GLY A 192 23.25 -13.47 40.95
N ASN A 193 22.71 -14.13 41.98
CA ASN A 193 21.30 -14.36 42.24
C ASN A 193 20.67 -13.25 43.11
N ASN A 194 19.33 -13.13 43.02
CA ASN A 194 18.35 -12.48 43.92
C ASN A 194 18.13 -10.96 43.94
N GLY A 195 16.86 -10.57 43.68
CA GLY A 195 16.21 -9.37 44.22
C GLY A 195 15.07 -8.79 43.36
N ASN A 196 13.83 -9.28 43.54
CA ASN A 196 12.60 -8.75 42.92
C ASN A 196 12.32 -7.28 43.26
N PRO A 197 11.72 -6.52 42.32
CA PRO A 197 10.45 -5.86 42.65
C PRO A 197 9.38 -5.97 41.53
N LYS A 198 8.22 -6.53 41.93
CA LYS A 198 6.83 -6.34 41.50
C LYS A 198 6.51 -5.75 40.11
N ASP A 199 6.02 -6.65 39.25
CA ASP A 199 4.84 -6.57 38.36
C ASP A 199 4.36 -5.19 37.87
N MET A 200 4.77 -4.87 36.63
CA MET A 200 3.89 -4.26 35.63
C MET A 200 3.99 -5.14 34.37
N GLY A 201 2.83 -5.61 33.89
CA GLY A 201 2.69 -6.66 32.88
C GLY A 201 3.61 -6.53 31.67
N SER A 202 4.63 -7.39 31.65
CA SER A 202 5.42 -7.70 30.46
C SER A 202 4.56 -8.56 29.54
N TYR A 203 3.84 -7.92 28.61
CA TYR A 203 3.34 -8.63 27.44
C TYR A 203 4.54 -9.23 26.70
N ASN A 204 4.66 -10.55 26.73
CA ASN A 204 5.76 -11.28 26.10
C ASN A 204 5.74 -11.05 24.58
N TYR A 205 6.65 -10.21 24.10
CA TYR A 205 6.85 -9.96 22.68
C TYR A 205 7.11 -11.25 21.88
N GLU A 206 7.77 -12.24 22.50
CA GLU A 206 8.00 -13.56 21.91
C GLU A 206 6.71 -14.37 21.73
N GLU A 207 5.80 -14.33 22.72
CA GLU A 207 4.51 -15.02 22.66
C GLU A 207 3.57 -14.39 21.62
N SER A 208 3.63 -13.05 21.45
CA SER A 208 2.94 -12.35 20.38
C SER A 208 3.48 -12.71 18.99
N LEU A 209 4.79 -12.85 18.83
CA LEU A 209 5.44 -13.30 17.61
C LEU A 209 5.10 -14.76 17.26
N GLU A 210 5.10 -15.65 18.26
CA GLU A 210 4.71 -17.06 18.09
C GLU A 210 3.23 -17.20 17.76
N SER A 211 2.34 -16.45 18.43
CA SER A 211 0.91 -16.41 18.11
C SER A 211 0.64 -15.89 16.69
N SER A 212 1.34 -14.83 16.27
CA SER A 212 1.26 -14.29 14.91
C SER A 212 1.76 -15.31 13.87
N ARG A 213 2.89 -15.98 14.12
CA ARG A 213 3.41 -17.05 13.26
C ARG A 213 2.44 -18.22 13.16
N PHE A 214 1.91 -18.68 14.29
CA PHE A 214 0.94 -19.77 14.36
C PHE A 214 -0.36 -19.45 13.60
N LEU A 215 -0.88 -18.23 13.75
CA LEU A 215 -2.05 -17.76 12.98
C LEU A 215 -1.73 -17.72 11.49
N GLU A 216 -0.57 -17.18 11.10
CA GLU A 216 -0.18 -17.10 9.70
C GLU A 216 0.08 -18.50 9.09
N GLU A 217 0.61 -19.45 9.84
CA GLU A 217 0.78 -20.86 9.41
C GLU A 217 -0.56 -21.58 9.25
N ARG A 218 -1.46 -21.46 10.24
CA ARG A 218 -2.76 -22.16 10.25
C ARG A 218 -3.71 -21.69 9.13
N PHE A 219 -3.61 -20.43 8.72
CA PHE A 219 -4.41 -19.87 7.63
C PHE A 219 -3.69 -19.88 6.26
N GLY A 220 -2.55 -20.58 6.14
CA GLY A 220 -1.81 -20.71 4.87
C GLY A 220 -1.16 -19.41 4.37
N ARG A 221 -0.94 -18.45 5.27
CA ARG A 221 -0.35 -17.14 4.97
C ARG A 221 1.18 -17.14 5.06
N ASN A 222 1.77 -18.19 5.61
CA ASN A 222 3.20 -18.53 5.48
C ASN A 222 3.40 -19.56 4.37
N LEU A 223 3.09 -19.18 3.13
CA LEU A 223 3.38 -19.99 1.97
C LEU A 223 4.88 -19.84 1.61
N ASP A 224 5.59 -20.96 1.41
CA ASP A 224 6.98 -20.91 0.95
C ASP A 224 7.05 -20.10 -0.36
N LEU A 225 8.06 -19.24 -0.47
CA LEU A 225 8.27 -18.39 -1.63
C LEU A 225 8.52 -19.20 -2.91
N ALA A 226 8.87 -20.48 -2.80
CA ALA A 226 8.86 -21.44 -3.90
C ALA A 226 7.49 -21.51 -4.62
N PHE A 227 6.39 -21.24 -3.92
CA PHE A 227 5.03 -21.30 -4.48
C PHE A 227 4.51 -19.96 -5.01
N VAL A 228 5.27 -18.84 -4.94
CA VAL A 228 4.77 -17.51 -5.35
C VAL A 228 4.19 -17.51 -6.76
N GLU A 229 4.88 -18.11 -7.74
CA GLU A 229 4.39 -18.16 -9.11
C GLU A 229 3.16 -19.06 -9.27
N ARG A 230 3.10 -20.18 -8.54
CA ARG A 230 1.92 -21.05 -8.49
C ARG A 230 0.72 -20.34 -7.85
N ALA A 231 0.94 -19.59 -6.77
CA ALA A 231 -0.10 -18.82 -6.09
C ALA A 231 -0.65 -17.70 -6.98
N LYS A 232 0.22 -16.94 -7.66
CA LYS A 232 -0.21 -15.94 -8.67
C LYS A 232 -1.03 -16.60 -9.78
N SER A 233 -0.55 -17.73 -10.31
CA SER A 233 -1.25 -18.46 -11.37
C SER A 233 -2.62 -18.96 -10.92
N ALA A 234 -2.72 -19.54 -9.72
CA ALA A 234 -3.98 -19.98 -9.14
C ALA A 234 -4.99 -18.81 -8.98
N ILE A 235 -4.54 -17.64 -8.53
CA ILE A 235 -5.38 -16.44 -8.41
C ILE A 235 -5.88 -16.01 -9.80
N ARG A 236 -4.98 -15.90 -10.79
CA ARG A 236 -5.34 -15.50 -12.16
C ARG A 236 -6.34 -16.45 -12.81
N ARG A 237 -6.08 -17.76 -12.72
CA ARG A 237 -6.98 -18.81 -13.24
C ARG A 237 -8.35 -18.76 -12.59
N ARG A 238 -8.41 -18.58 -11.27
CA ARG A 238 -9.68 -18.43 -10.55
C ARG A 238 -10.46 -17.21 -11.04
N ILE A 239 -9.80 -16.08 -11.25
CA ILE A 239 -10.41 -14.86 -11.80
C ILE A 239 -10.89 -15.11 -13.25
N ALA A 240 -10.09 -15.76 -14.07
CA ALA A 240 -10.42 -16.15 -15.45
C ALA A 240 -11.57 -17.17 -15.54
N GLY A 241 -12.03 -17.72 -14.41
CA GLY A 241 -13.15 -18.67 -14.36
C GLY A 241 -12.73 -20.12 -14.59
N CYS A 242 -11.44 -20.43 -14.51
CA CYS A 242 -10.93 -21.79 -14.51
C CYS A 242 -11.01 -22.35 -13.09
N LEU A 243 -11.84 -23.37 -12.90
CA LEU A 243 -11.87 -24.10 -11.64
C LEU A 243 -10.53 -24.85 -11.50
N VAL A 244 -9.81 -24.57 -10.42
CA VAL A 244 -8.59 -25.32 -10.08
C VAL A 244 -9.04 -26.70 -9.57
N GLN A 245 -9.14 -27.68 -10.46
CA GLN A 245 -9.13 -29.09 -10.08
C GLN A 245 -7.66 -29.49 -9.89
N ASP A 246 -7.33 -29.85 -8.65
CA ASP A 246 -6.07 -30.38 -8.14
C ASP A 246 -4.80 -29.50 -8.26
N MET A 247 -4.15 -29.28 -7.11
CA MET A 247 -2.89 -28.53 -6.95
C MET A 247 -1.67 -29.25 -7.53
N ASP A 248 -1.81 -30.51 -7.93
CA ASP A 248 -0.70 -31.39 -8.28
C ASP A 248 -0.38 -31.42 -9.79
N SER A 249 -1.30 -30.96 -10.65
CA SER A 249 -1.04 -30.83 -12.09
C SER A 249 -1.85 -29.68 -12.70
N LEU A 250 -1.19 -28.80 -13.46
CA LEU A 250 -1.83 -27.67 -14.16
C LEU A 250 -2.67 -28.20 -15.34
N PRO A 251 -4.01 -28.17 -15.30
CA PRO A 251 -4.84 -28.67 -16.40
C PRO A 251 -4.82 -27.69 -17.58
N VAL A 252 -5.03 -28.21 -18.80
CA VAL A 252 -5.21 -27.41 -20.02
C VAL A 252 -6.56 -26.67 -19.96
N MET A 253 -6.56 -25.37 -20.27
CA MET A 253 -7.77 -24.52 -20.28
C MET A 253 -8.74 -24.95 -21.38
N ALA A 254 -9.76 -25.75 -21.05
CA ALA A 254 -10.74 -26.25 -22.02
C ALA A 254 -12.09 -25.49 -22.03
N SER A 255 -12.51 -24.87 -20.92
CA SER A 255 -13.69 -23.99 -20.86
C SER A 255 -13.67 -23.19 -19.56
N ASN A 256 -14.07 -21.91 -19.58
CA ASN A 256 -14.24 -21.13 -18.36
C ASN A 256 -15.71 -21.11 -17.90
N SER A 257 -15.90 -21.14 -16.59
CA SER A 257 -17.22 -21.04 -15.93
C SER A 257 -17.93 -19.71 -16.15
N ARG A 258 -17.29 -18.75 -16.84
CA ARG A 258 -17.81 -17.41 -17.14
C ARG A 258 -18.50 -17.32 -18.50
N GLY A 259 -18.46 -18.39 -19.32
CA GLY A 259 -19.06 -18.40 -20.65
C GLY A 259 -18.31 -17.54 -21.69
N LEU A 260 -17.06 -17.14 -21.40
CA LEU A 260 -16.23 -16.30 -22.27
C LEU A 260 -15.19 -17.18 -22.97
N GLN A 261 -15.32 -17.43 -24.28
CA GLN A 261 -14.43 -18.40 -24.95
C GLN A 261 -12.95 -17.97 -25.04
N ASN A 262 -12.61 -16.70 -24.77
CA ASN A 262 -11.28 -16.12 -25.02
C ASN A 262 -10.63 -15.42 -23.81
N LEU A 263 -10.96 -15.79 -22.57
CA LEU A 263 -10.30 -15.23 -21.38
C LEU A 263 -9.27 -16.22 -20.85
N HIS A 264 -7.97 -15.88 -20.96
CA HIS A 264 -6.84 -16.67 -20.50
C HIS A 264 -6.26 -16.16 -19.18
N GLU A 265 -5.38 -16.95 -18.56
CA GLU A 265 -4.64 -16.55 -17.36
C GLU A 265 -3.82 -15.26 -17.58
N ASP A 266 -3.23 -15.13 -18.77
CA ASP A 266 -2.33 -14.01 -19.12
C ASP A 266 -3.07 -12.69 -19.35
N ASP A 267 -4.39 -12.74 -19.47
CA ASP A 267 -5.25 -11.55 -19.54
C ASP A 267 -5.55 -10.96 -18.15
N VAL A 268 -5.14 -11.65 -17.07
CA VAL A 268 -5.40 -11.23 -15.69
C VAL A 268 -4.17 -10.60 -15.04
N TYR A 269 -4.25 -9.29 -14.84
CA TYR A 269 -3.24 -8.51 -14.13
C TYR A 269 -3.61 -8.36 -12.66
N LEU A 270 -2.66 -8.69 -11.78
CA LEU A 270 -2.84 -8.59 -10.32
C LEU A 270 -2.26 -7.28 -9.80
N PHE A 271 -3.04 -6.58 -8.98
CA PHE A 271 -2.66 -5.34 -8.31
C PHE A 271 -2.87 -5.46 -6.80
N PRO A 272 -2.15 -4.69 -5.97
CA PRO A 272 -2.23 -4.79 -4.51
C PRO A 272 -3.61 -4.41 -3.93
N ALA A 273 -4.42 -3.64 -4.66
CA ALA A 273 -5.77 -3.24 -4.24
C ALA A 273 -6.64 -2.86 -5.46
N GLY A 274 -7.96 -2.86 -5.29
CA GLY A 274 -8.91 -2.47 -6.35
C GLY A 274 -8.66 -1.07 -6.91
N MET A 275 -8.44 -0.06 -6.05
CA MET A 275 -8.11 1.28 -6.52
C MET A 275 -6.79 1.35 -7.28
N ASN A 276 -5.82 0.49 -6.95
CA ASN A 276 -4.57 0.41 -7.69
C ASN A 276 -4.79 -0.18 -9.09
N ALA A 277 -5.69 -1.16 -9.22
CA ALA A 277 -6.10 -1.67 -10.53
C ALA A 277 -6.79 -0.58 -11.37
N ILE A 278 -7.76 0.16 -10.80
CA ILE A 278 -8.45 1.27 -11.47
C ILE A 278 -7.46 2.35 -11.91
N TYR A 279 -6.54 2.75 -11.02
CA TYR A 279 -5.51 3.73 -11.32
C TYR A 279 -4.61 3.28 -12.47
N ASN A 280 -4.13 2.03 -12.46
CA ASN A 280 -3.26 1.52 -13.51
C ASN A 280 -3.99 1.30 -14.84
N ALA A 281 -5.27 0.92 -14.82
CA ALA A 281 -6.10 0.83 -16.03
C ALA A 281 -6.25 2.19 -16.71
N HIS A 282 -6.59 3.23 -15.93
CA HIS A 282 -6.65 4.61 -16.40
C HIS A 282 -5.30 5.08 -16.97
N ARG A 283 -4.20 4.80 -16.25
CA ARG A 283 -2.85 5.18 -16.67
C ARG A 283 -2.42 4.47 -17.96
N ALA A 284 -2.75 3.18 -18.10
CA ALA A 284 -2.48 2.41 -19.31
C ALA A 284 -3.22 2.98 -20.53
N LEU A 285 -4.49 3.35 -20.37
CA LEU A 285 -5.27 4.00 -21.41
C LEU A 285 -4.67 5.35 -21.82
N LEU A 286 -4.30 6.20 -20.86
CA LEU A 286 -3.62 7.47 -21.12
C LEU A 286 -2.33 7.29 -21.93
N CYS A 287 -1.55 6.25 -21.63
CA CYS A 287 -0.34 5.92 -22.39
C CYS A 287 -0.64 5.39 -23.79
N ALA A 288 -1.63 4.51 -23.94
CA ALA A 288 -1.91 3.83 -25.21
C ALA A 288 -2.74 4.66 -26.19
N ARG A 289 -3.60 5.55 -25.71
CA ARG A 289 -4.61 6.27 -26.50
C ARG A 289 -4.44 7.78 -26.48
N GLY A 290 -3.51 8.29 -25.67
CA GLY A 290 -3.21 9.71 -25.55
C GLY A 290 -3.94 10.39 -24.40
N GLN A 291 -3.67 11.69 -24.26
CA GLN A 291 -4.17 12.50 -23.16
C GLN A 291 -5.56 13.07 -23.50
N MET A 292 -6.62 12.33 -23.14
CA MET A 292 -8.02 12.80 -23.23
C MET A 292 -8.74 12.70 -21.88
N LYS A 293 -9.82 13.46 -21.71
CA LYS A 293 -10.71 13.32 -20.54
C LYS A 293 -11.35 11.94 -20.54
N SER A 294 -11.52 11.35 -19.35
CA SER A 294 -12.38 10.17 -19.19
C SER A 294 -13.81 10.60 -18.89
N VAL A 295 -14.75 9.68 -19.07
CA VAL A 295 -16.13 9.82 -18.62
C VAL A 295 -16.31 8.93 -17.40
N ASN A 296 -17.01 9.45 -16.40
CA ASN A 296 -17.52 8.62 -15.33
C ASN A 296 -19.05 8.71 -15.31
N PHE A 297 -19.68 7.56 -15.53
CA PHE A 297 -21.13 7.45 -15.64
C PHE A 297 -21.69 6.67 -14.44
N GLY A 298 -22.63 7.27 -13.73
CA GLY A 298 -23.20 6.79 -12.48
C GLY A 298 -22.46 7.28 -11.24
N PHE A 299 -22.82 6.71 -10.10
CA PHE A 299 -22.25 7.05 -8.80
C PHE A 299 -21.27 5.95 -8.35
N PRO A 300 -20.06 5.89 -8.93
CA PRO A 300 -19.05 4.94 -8.46
C PRO A 300 -18.50 5.39 -7.10
N TYR A 301 -17.66 4.52 -6.54
CA TYR A 301 -16.83 4.86 -5.42
C TYR A 301 -16.04 6.17 -5.65
N VAL A 302 -16.09 7.07 -4.66
CA VAL A 302 -15.62 8.46 -4.78
C VAL A 302 -14.16 8.59 -5.25
N ASP A 303 -13.28 7.68 -4.82
CA ASP A 303 -11.86 7.74 -5.21
C ASP A 303 -11.66 7.41 -6.70
N THR A 304 -12.57 6.66 -7.35
CA THR A 304 -12.55 6.43 -8.81
C THR A 304 -12.68 7.76 -9.55
N LEU A 305 -13.68 8.57 -9.18
CA LEU A 305 -13.85 9.92 -9.74
C LEU A 305 -12.62 10.80 -9.46
N LYS A 306 -12.04 10.72 -8.25
CA LYS A 306 -10.82 11.48 -7.92
C LYS A 306 -9.62 11.06 -8.75
N ILE A 307 -9.47 9.77 -9.08
CA ILE A 307 -8.41 9.33 -9.98
C ILE A 307 -8.58 10.02 -11.35
N LEU A 308 -9.76 9.96 -11.94
CA LEU A 308 -10.01 10.52 -13.27
C LEU A 308 -9.86 12.04 -13.32
N GLN A 309 -10.22 12.73 -12.23
CA GLN A 309 -10.06 14.18 -12.11
C GLN A 309 -8.61 14.62 -11.92
N LYS A 310 -7.82 13.86 -11.16
CA LYS A 310 -6.48 14.30 -10.71
C LYS A 310 -5.32 13.77 -11.53
N PHE A 311 -5.51 12.67 -12.27
CA PHE A 311 -4.44 12.05 -13.05
C PHE A 311 -4.76 12.14 -14.54
N GLY A 312 -4.14 13.09 -15.24
CA GLY A 312 -4.39 13.34 -16.67
C GLY A 312 -5.37 14.50 -16.91
N PRO A 313 -6.01 14.57 -18.08
CA PRO A 313 -6.79 15.75 -18.51
C PRO A 313 -8.12 16.00 -17.79
N GLY A 314 -8.52 15.13 -16.86
CA GLY A 314 -9.74 15.26 -16.07
C GLY A 314 -10.87 14.31 -16.49
N CYS A 315 -12.06 14.58 -15.94
CA CYS A 315 -13.24 13.72 -16.05
C CYS A 315 -14.49 14.53 -16.40
N GLU A 316 -15.29 14.04 -17.34
CA GLU A 316 -16.70 14.42 -17.49
C GLU A 316 -17.53 13.50 -16.60
N PHE A 317 -18.35 14.07 -15.71
CA PHE A 317 -19.06 13.30 -14.67
C PHE A 317 -20.56 13.36 -14.86
N PHE A 318 -21.17 12.18 -15.03
CA PHE A 318 -22.61 11.96 -15.17
C PHE A 318 -23.14 11.18 -13.96
N GLY A 319 -23.20 11.86 -12.81
CA GLY A 319 -23.43 11.22 -11.52
C GLY A 319 -24.82 10.64 -11.28
N HIS A 320 -25.85 11.15 -11.97
CA HIS A 320 -27.22 10.65 -11.81
C HIS A 320 -27.49 9.35 -12.59
N ALA A 321 -26.64 9.02 -13.57
CA ALA A 321 -26.85 7.91 -14.49
C ALA A 321 -28.27 7.88 -15.10
N SER A 322 -28.84 9.06 -15.34
CA SER A 322 -30.20 9.19 -15.86
C SER A 322 -30.25 9.04 -17.38
N SER A 323 -31.44 8.83 -17.95
CA SER A 323 -31.63 8.87 -19.41
C SER A 323 -31.19 10.23 -20.00
N ALA A 324 -31.47 11.33 -19.29
CA ALA A 324 -31.03 12.66 -19.71
C ALA A 324 -29.49 12.82 -19.72
N ASP A 325 -28.78 12.16 -18.78
CA ASP A 325 -27.32 12.11 -18.80
C ASP A 325 -26.80 11.31 -20.00
N LEU A 326 -27.48 10.20 -20.36
CA LEU A 326 -27.15 9.43 -21.55
C LEU A 326 -27.37 10.25 -22.82
N ASP A 327 -28.50 10.95 -22.93
CA ASP A 327 -28.81 11.80 -24.09
C ASP A 327 -27.74 12.90 -24.26
N LYS A 328 -27.36 13.55 -23.15
CA LYS A 328 -26.29 14.55 -23.13
C LYS A 328 -24.94 13.93 -23.53
N PHE A 329 -24.61 12.77 -23.01
CA PHE A 329 -23.36 12.10 -23.36
C PHE A 329 -23.32 11.71 -24.85
N GLU A 330 -24.42 11.21 -25.39
CA GLU A 330 -24.55 10.88 -26.81
C GLU A 330 -24.38 12.13 -27.70
N GLU A 331 -24.99 13.25 -27.31
CA GLU A 331 -24.85 14.51 -28.03
C GLU A 331 -23.40 15.03 -28.05
N LEU A 332 -22.66 14.88 -26.95
CA LEU A 332 -21.23 15.22 -26.93
C LEU A 332 -20.43 14.39 -27.94
N LEU A 333 -20.73 13.09 -28.05
CA LEU A 333 -20.07 12.22 -29.01
C LEU A 333 -20.42 12.60 -30.47
N ARG A 334 -21.70 12.92 -30.74
CA ARG A 334 -22.17 13.37 -32.06
C ARG A 334 -21.52 14.68 -32.50
N THR A 335 -21.35 15.63 -31.57
CA THR A 335 -20.69 16.93 -31.83
C THR A 335 -19.17 16.85 -31.96
N GLY A 336 -18.60 15.65 -31.94
CA GLY A 336 -17.18 15.42 -32.22
C GLY A 336 -16.29 15.31 -30.99
N HIS A 337 -16.83 15.41 -29.77
CA HIS A 337 -16.02 15.19 -28.57
C HIS A 337 -15.49 13.75 -28.55
N ARG A 338 -14.26 13.60 -28.05
CA ARG A 338 -13.60 12.31 -27.88
C ARG A 338 -13.13 12.17 -26.44
N PHE A 339 -13.38 11.01 -25.88
CA PHE A 339 -13.04 10.67 -24.51
C PHE A 339 -12.09 9.47 -24.50
N LEU A 340 -11.28 9.40 -23.45
CA LEU A 340 -10.32 8.32 -23.26
C LEU A 340 -11.01 6.97 -23.04
N ALA A 341 -11.96 6.96 -22.10
CA ALA A 341 -12.70 5.78 -21.67
C ALA A 341 -13.93 6.19 -20.88
N LEU A 342 -14.88 5.25 -20.74
CA LEU A 342 -16.03 5.35 -19.86
C LEU A 342 -15.83 4.41 -18.67
N PHE A 343 -15.93 4.97 -17.46
CA PHE A 343 -15.90 4.23 -16.20
C PHE A 343 -17.30 4.19 -15.59
N CYS A 344 -17.78 2.98 -15.30
CA CYS A 344 -19.01 2.71 -14.58
C CYS A 344 -18.77 1.60 -13.54
N GLU A 345 -19.51 1.64 -12.44
CA GLU A 345 -19.46 0.63 -11.39
C GLU A 345 -20.88 0.05 -11.21
N PHE A 346 -20.97 -1.28 -11.15
CA PHE A 346 -22.23 -1.97 -10.92
C PHE A 346 -22.02 -3.21 -10.02
N PRO A 347 -22.77 -3.32 -8.90
CA PRO A 347 -23.60 -2.27 -8.30
C PRO A 347 -22.76 -1.09 -7.78
N GLY A 348 -23.34 0.11 -7.77
CA GLY A 348 -22.64 1.33 -7.33
C GLY A 348 -22.42 1.36 -5.81
N ASN A 349 -21.29 1.92 -5.36
CA ASN A 349 -20.97 2.15 -3.94
C ASN A 349 -21.11 3.65 -3.65
N PRO A 350 -21.99 4.10 -2.73
CA PRO A 350 -22.53 3.40 -1.55
C PRO A 350 -23.99 2.96 -1.68
N LEU A 351 -24.50 2.74 -2.91
CA LEU A 351 -25.88 2.27 -3.12
C LEU A 351 -26.06 0.77 -2.81
N LEU A 352 -25.00 0.12 -2.33
CA LEU A 352 -24.92 -1.26 -1.87
C LEU A 352 -25.31 -1.40 -0.39
#